data_AF-A0A0S8HXZ0-F1
#
_entry.id   AF-A0A0S8HXZ0-F1
#
_cell.length_a   1.000
_cell.length_b   1.000
_cell.length_c   1.000
_cell.angle_alpha   90.00
_cell.angle_beta   90.00
_cell.angle_gamma   90.00
#
_symmetry.space_group_name_H-M   'P 1'
#
loop_
_entity.id
_entity.type
_entity.pdbx_description
1 polymer ?
#
loop_
_entity_poly.entity_id
_entity_poly.type
_entity_poly.pdbx_seq_one_letter_code
_entity_poly.pdbx_strand_id
1 'polypeptide(L)' 'MSEPEVMDKTFHFILKRMMETGVAPHYTEIFGMRIPAWLFPGTDYIVSFAPFNNLPTQYRLTIDGQQKWFGQ' A
#
# COMPACT_ATOMS: atom_id res chain seq x y z
N MET A 1 10.64 17.03 -6.66
CA MET A 1 9.75 16.04 -7.32
C MET A 1 10.58 14.79 -7.52
N SER A 2 10.14 13.63 -7.03
CA SER A 2 10.83 12.36 -7.30
C SER A 2 10.87 12.13 -8.82
N GLU A 3 11.96 11.57 -9.33
CA GLU A 3 12.00 11.12 -10.72
C GLU A 3 10.86 10.11 -10.95
N PRO A 4 10.08 10.24 -12.05
CA PRO A 4 8.95 9.35 -12.33
C PRO A 4 9.29 7.86 -12.22
N GLU A 5 10.51 7.47 -12.61
CA GLU A 5 10.97 6.09 -12.58
C GLU A 5 11.06 5.50 -11.15
N VAL A 6 11.44 6.31 -10.16
CA VAL A 6 11.52 5.86 -8.75
C VAL A 6 10.12 5.66 -8.17
N MET A 7 9.19 6.53 -8.54
CA MET A 7 7.80 6.44 -8.12
C MET A 7 7.12 5.20 -8.73
N ASP A 8 7.35 4.94 -10.02
CA ASP A 8 6.79 3.78 -10.71
C ASP A 8 7.33 2.47 -10.13
N LYS A 9 8.64 2.39 -9.86
CA LYS A 9 9.26 1.23 -9.19
C LYS A 9 8.69 1.00 -7.79
N THR A 10 8.42 2.09 -7.07
CA THR A 10 7.81 2.05 -5.74
C THR A 10 6.40 1.50 -5.79
N PHE A 11 5.54 2.07 -6.63
CA PHE A 11 4.18 1.57 -6.80
C PHE A 11 4.18 0.12 -7.28
N HIS A 12 5.06 -0.24 -8.22
CA HIS A 12 5.20 -1.62 -8.66
C HIS A 12 5.52 -2.58 -7.51
N PHE A 13 6.51 -2.25 -6.67
CA PHE A 13 6.87 -3.05 -5.50
C PHE A 13 5.70 -3.24 -4.55
N ILE A 14 4.99 -2.15 -4.25
CA ILE A 14 3.89 -2.15 -3.31
C ILE A 14 2.69 -2.95 -3.85
N LEU A 15 2.31 -2.73 -5.11
CA LEU A 15 1.24 -3.46 -5.78
C LEU A 15 1.55 -4.96 -5.75
N LYS A 16 2.77 -5.35 -6.12
CA LYS A 16 3.22 -6.74 -6.11
C LYS A 16 3.09 -7.36 -4.72
N ARG A 17 3.58 -6.68 -3.68
CA ARG A 17 3.49 -7.18 -2.30
C ARG A 17 2.06 -7.31 -1.81
N MET A 18 1.21 -6.33 -2.12
CA MET A 18 -0.21 -6.40 -1.76
C MET A 18 -0.89 -7.58 -2.45
N MET A 19 -0.67 -7.79 -3.75
CA MET A 19 -1.19 -8.95 -4.48
C MET A 19 -0.73 -10.28 -3.87
N GLU A 20 0.55 -10.39 -3.50
CA GLU A 20 1.12 -11.62 -2.96
C GLU A 20 0.66 -11.92 -1.53
N THR A 21 0.55 -10.92 -0.66
CA THR A 21 0.44 -11.13 0.79
C THR A 21 -0.84 -10.64 1.42
N GLY A 22 -1.55 -9.69 0.81
CA GLY A 22 -2.67 -9.02 1.49
C GLY A 22 -2.28 -7.96 2.50
N VAL A 23 -0.98 -7.75 2.76
CA VAL A 23 -0.48 -6.94 3.87
C VAL A 23 0.37 -5.80 3.34
N ALA A 24 0.11 -4.58 3.82
CA ALA A 24 0.94 -3.43 3.47
C ALA A 24 2.40 -3.65 3.89
N PRO A 25 3.37 -3.13 3.12
CA PRO A 25 4.76 -3.08 3.56
C PRO A 25 4.89 -2.35 4.91
N HIS A 26 5.92 -2.68 5.68
CA HIS A 26 6.26 -1.90 6.86
C HIS A 26 6.78 -0.51 6.44
N TYR A 27 6.56 0.51 7.27
CA TYR A 27 6.96 1.89 6.95
C TYR A 27 8.44 2.00 6.55
N THR A 28 9.33 1.30 7.25
CA THR A 28 10.77 1.28 6.96
C THR A 28 11.11 0.77 5.56
N GLU A 29 10.25 -0.07 4.97
CA GLU A 29 10.46 -0.64 3.63
C GLU A 29 10.15 0.37 2.52
N ILE A 30 9.35 1.39 2.82
CA ILE A 30 8.92 2.41 1.85
C ILE A 30 9.35 3.84 2.21
N PHE A 31 9.94 4.06 3.39
CA PHE A 31 10.31 5.40 3.86
C PHE A 31 11.27 6.12 2.90
N GLY A 32 12.22 5.40 2.31
CA GLY A 32 13.14 5.94 1.31
C GLY A 32 12.47 6.32 -0.01
N MET A 33 11.24 5.88 -0.24
CA MET A 33 10.51 6.01 -1.51
C MET A 33 9.65 7.28 -1.58
N ARG A 34 9.56 8.05 -0.48
CA ARG A 34 8.87 9.37 -0.39
C ARG A 34 7.40 9.35 -0.84
N ILE A 35 6.70 8.25 -0.59
CA ILE A 35 5.26 8.16 -0.86
C ILE A 35 4.42 8.69 0.31
N PRO A 36 3.32 9.41 0.05
CA PRO A 36 2.36 9.76 1.09
C PRO A 36 1.65 8.50 1.58
N ALA A 37 1.70 8.26 2.88
CA ALA A 37 1.03 7.14 3.55
C ALA A 37 0.55 7.57 4.93
N TRP A 38 -0.50 6.90 5.41
CA TRP A 38 -1.05 7.04 6.74
C TRP A 38 -0.61 5.86 7.61
N LEU A 39 -0.23 6.13 8.85
CA LEU A 39 0.09 5.11 9.84
C LEU A 39 -1.11 4.86 10.75
N PHE A 40 -1.23 3.63 11.24
CA PHE A 40 -2.17 3.31 12.28
C PHE A 40 -1.72 3.94 13.61
N PRO A 41 -2.60 4.62 14.37
CA PRO A 41 -2.21 5.37 15.56
C PRO A 41 -1.39 4.55 16.57
N GLY A 42 -0.27 5.11 17.02
CA GLY A 42 0.60 4.48 18.02
C GLY A 42 1.44 3.31 17.49
N THR A 43 1.54 3.13 16.18
CA THR A 43 2.33 2.06 15.55
C THR A 43 3.07 2.58 14.31
N ASP A 44 4.01 1.78 13.81
CA ASP A 44 4.67 2.01 12.52
C ASP A 44 4.00 1.25 11.36
N TYR A 45 2.80 0.68 11.60
CA TYR A 45 2.05 -0.02 10.58
C TYR A 45 1.37 0.97 9.63
N ILE A 46 1.57 0.75 8.34
CA ILE A 46 0.84 1.49 7.32
C ILE A 46 -0.62 1.03 7.31
N VAL A 47 -1.53 1.98 7.45
CA VAL A 47 -2.97 1.75 7.35
C VAL A 47 -3.49 2.06 5.95
N SER A 48 -2.90 3.06 5.27
CA SER A 48 -3.42 3.49 3.98
C SER A 48 -2.38 4.24 3.15
N PHE A 49 -2.37 3.98 1.85
CA PHE A 49 -1.53 4.63 0.85
C PHE A 49 -2.18 4.38 -0.51
N ALA A 50 -2.13 5.31 -1.46
CA ALA A 50 -2.79 5.07 -2.74
C ALA A 50 -2.17 3.85 -3.46
N PRO A 51 -2.97 2.91 -4.02
CA PRO A 51 -4.43 2.86 -4.06
C PRO A 51 -5.11 2.06 -2.94
N PHE A 52 -4.38 1.56 -1.93
CA PHE A 52 -4.87 0.60 -0.94
C PHE A 52 -5.21 1.19 0.45
N ASN A 53 -6.10 0.46 1.12
CA ASN A 53 -6.42 0.63 2.52
C ASN A 53 -6.45 -0.74 3.19
N ASN A 54 -5.80 -0.86 4.35
CA ASN A 54 -5.79 -2.09 5.15
C ASN A 54 -6.99 -2.19 6.09
N LEU A 55 -7.78 -1.11 6.24
CA LEU A 55 -9.06 -1.16 6.93
C LEU A 55 -10.19 -1.38 5.93
N PRO A 56 -11.29 -2.02 6.35
CA PRO A 56 -12.48 -2.15 5.52
C PRO A 56 -13.01 -0.78 5.06
N THR A 57 -13.14 -0.63 3.75
CA THR A 57 -13.85 0.47 3.10
C THR A 57 -14.95 -0.07 2.19
N GLN A 58 -15.75 0.81 1.59
CA GLN A 58 -16.73 0.40 0.58
C GLN A 58 -16.06 -0.08 -0.71
N TYR A 59 -14.82 0.32 -0.96
CA TYR A 59 -14.05 -0.02 -2.16
C TYR A 59 -13.36 -1.37 -2.01
N ARG A 60 -14.15 -2.45 -2.06
CA ARG A 60 -13.61 -3.82 -2.01
C ARG A 60 -12.85 -4.16 -3.28
N LEU A 61 -11.60 -4.57 -3.12
CA LEU A 61 -10.75 -5.03 -4.19
C LEU A 61 -10.65 -6.56 -4.13
N THR A 62 -10.87 -7.17 -5.29
CA THR A 62 -10.79 -8.62 -5.49
C THR A 62 -9.67 -8.91 -6.48
N ILE A 63 -8.71 -9.73 -6.08
CA ILE A 63 -7.56 -10.14 -6.90
C ILE A 63 -7.56 -11.66 -6.93
N ASP A 64 -7.45 -12.24 -8.13
CA ASP A 64 -7.50 -13.69 -8.36
C ASP A 64 -8.71 -14.39 -7.69
N GLY A 65 -9.86 -13.71 -7.72
CA GLY A 65 -11.11 -14.21 -7.13
C GLY A 65 -11.18 -14.11 -5.60
N GLN A 66 -10.16 -13.59 -4.92
CA GLN A 66 -10.15 -13.42 -3.47
C GLN A 66 -10.44 -11.97 -3.09
N GLN A 67 -11.43 -11.73 -2.24
CA GLN A 67 -11.70 -10.39 -1.70
C GLN A 67 -10.98 -10.23 -0.36
N LYS A 68 -9.80 -9.62 -0.39
CA LYS A 68 -8.95 -9.40 0.80
C LYS A 68 -8.58 -7.93 1.02
N TRP A 69 -8.71 -7.12 -0.03
CA TRP A 69 -8.13 -5.78 -0.08
C TRP A 69 -9.22 -4.71 -0.15
N PHE A 70 -8.86 -3.50 0.23
CA PHE A 70 -9.71 -2.32 0.12
C PHE A 70 -8.96 -1.18 -0.55
N GLY A 71 -9.70 -0.30 -1.22
CA GLY A 71 -9.21 0.97 -1.76
C GLY A 71 -9.40 2.14 -0.78
N GLN A 72 -8.69 3.24 -1.03
CA GLN A 72 -8.95 4.54 -0.39
C GLN A 72 -10.27 5.16 -0.84
#